data_AF-A0A9D4PHJ2-F1
#
_entry.id   AF-A0A9D4PHJ2-F1
#
_cell.length_a   1.000
_cell.length_b   1.000
_cell.length_c   1.000
_cell.angle_alpha   90.00
_cell.angle_beta   90.00
_cell.angle_gamma   90.00
#
_symmetry.space_group_name_H-M   'P 1'
#
loop_
_entity.id
_entity.type
_entity.pdbx_description
1 polymer ?
#
loop_
_entity_poly.entity_id
_entity_poly.type
_entity_poly.pdbx_seq_one_letter_code
_entity_poly.pdbx_strand_id
1 'polypeptide(L)'
;MYALVRFLNSFDKKEYVVPVHNIKDFHPANKDDFNKTKVYTTLWIDEDPEIAGFYTCRILLLAADSKATHVLFTEIGDGKTL
;
A
#
# COMPACT_ATOMS: atom_id res chain seq x y z
N MET A 1 4.86 10.29 -3.15
CA MET A 1 5.19 8.87 -2.89
C MET A 1 3.91 8.14 -2.56
N TYR A 2 3.81 6.89 -3.02
CA TYR A 2 2.68 6.00 -2.85
C TYR A 2 3.17 4.68 -2.26
N ALA A 3 2.28 3.99 -1.56
CA ALA A 3 2.52 2.69 -0.98
C ALA A 3 1.56 1.67 -1.58
N LEU A 4 2.10 0.52 -1.98
CA LEU A 4 1.31 -0.68 -2.20
C LEU A 4 1.08 -1.33 -0.84
N VAL A 5 -0.18 -1.45 -0.44
CA VAL A 5 -0.57 -1.99 0.87
C VAL A 5 -1.51 -3.18 0.71
N ARG A 6 -1.44 -4.10 1.68
CA ARG A 6 -2.43 -5.16 1.86
C ARG A 6 -3.08 -5.00 3.21
N PHE A 7 -4.39 -4.81 3.25
CA PHE A 7 -5.14 -4.71 4.49
C PHE A 7 -5.21 -6.07 5.19
N LEU A 8 -5.00 -6.08 6.51
CA LEU A 8 -4.92 -7.32 7.29
C LEU A 8 -6.29 -7.87 7.68
N ASN A 9 -7.26 -6.98 7.90
CA ASN A 9 -8.56 -7.32 8.47
C ASN A 9 -9.73 -6.90 7.57
N SER A 10 -9.48 -6.54 6.30
CA SER A 10 -10.48 -6.02 5.37
C SER A 10 -10.70 -6.93 4.15
N PHE A 11 -11.98 -7.27 3.97
CA PHE A 11 -12.80 -7.75 2.85
C PHE A 11 -12.26 -8.74 1.78
N ASP A 12 -11.02 -8.67 1.29
CA ASP A 12 -10.69 -9.42 0.06
C ASP A 12 -9.21 -9.79 -0.17
N LYS A 13 -8.32 -9.55 0.81
CA LYS A 13 -6.87 -9.83 0.71
C LYS A 13 -6.18 -9.19 -0.52
N LYS A 14 -6.86 -8.25 -1.19
CA LYS A 14 -6.35 -7.50 -2.33
C LYS A 14 -5.30 -6.50 -1.90
N GLU A 15 -4.53 -6.06 -2.88
CA GLU A 15 -3.54 -5.01 -2.73
C GLU A 15 -4.09 -3.70 -3.26
N TYR A 16 -3.75 -2.63 -2.58
CA TYR A 16 -4.26 -1.30 -2.85
C TYR A 16 -3.12 -0.32 -2.90
N VAL A 17 -3.24 0.68 -3.77
CA VAL A 17 -2.28 1.78 -3.86
C VAL A 17 -2.84 2.96 -3.10
N VAL A 18 -2.14 3.39 -2.06
CA VAL A 18 -2.53 4.52 -1.22
C VAL A 18 -1.43 5.58 -1.21
N PRO A 19 -1.77 6.86 -1.12
CA PRO A 19 -0.77 7.89 -0.90
C PRO A 19 -0.16 7.73 0.49
N VAL A 20 1.16 7.96 0.61
CA VAL A 20 1.89 7.78 1.87
C VAL A 20 1.34 8.67 3.00
N HIS A 21 0.80 9.85 2.69
CA HIS A 21 0.21 10.75 3.69
C HIS A 21 -1.07 10.19 4.34
N ASN A 22 -1.69 9.16 3.78
CA ASN A 22 -2.81 8.46 4.42
C ASN A 22 -2.32 7.45 5.47
N ILE A 23 -1.03 7.14 5.50
CA ILE A 23 -0.46 6.20 6.46
C ILE A 23 -0.03 6.96 7.72
N LYS A 24 -0.62 6.58 8.85
CA LYS A 24 -0.40 7.25 10.13
C LYS A 24 1.05 7.12 10.59
N ASP A 25 1.62 8.24 11.05
CA ASP A 25 2.98 8.34 11.60
C ASP A 25 4.08 7.79 10.66
N PHE A 26 3.87 7.90 9.35
CA PHE A 26 4.77 7.33 8.35
C PHE A 26 5.28 8.39 7.37
N HIS A 27 6.59 8.67 7.44
CA HIS A 27 7.26 9.71 6.67
C HIS A 27 8.54 9.15 6.00
N PRO A 28 8.40 8.25 5.01
CA PRO A 28 9.53 7.61 4.35
C PRO A 28 10.38 8.62 3.59
N ALA A 29 11.70 8.57 3.78
CA ALA A 29 12.66 9.40 3.06
C ALA A 29 12.94 8.87 1.64
N ASN A 30 12.78 7.57 1.41
CA ASN A 30 13.05 6.89 0.13
C ASN A 30 12.20 5.62 -0.03
N LYS A 31 12.39 4.89 -1.14
CA LYS A 31 11.55 3.72 -1.51
C LYS A 31 11.79 2.48 -0.64
N ASP A 32 12.92 2.42 0.07
CA ASP A 32 13.30 1.30 0.93
C ASP A 32 13.00 1.59 2.41
N ASP A 33 12.50 2.80 2.72
CA ASP A 33 12.22 3.27 4.07
C ASP A 33 10.86 2.75 4.59
N PHE A 34 10.73 1.42 4.64
CA PHE A 34 9.60 0.74 5.25
C PHE A 34 10.02 -0.64 5.78
N ASN A 35 9.27 -1.15 6.75
CA ASN A 35 9.50 -2.47 7.31
C ASN A 35 8.38 -3.43 6.86
N LYS A 36 8.75 -4.42 6.05
CA LYS A 36 7.85 -5.45 5.50
C LYS A 36 7.10 -6.27 6.56
N THR A 37 7.61 -6.34 7.79
CA THR A 37 6.98 -7.09 8.89
C THR A 37 6.14 -6.21 9.83
N LYS A 38 6.30 -4.89 9.76
CA LYS A 38 5.55 -3.94 10.60
C LYS A 38 4.10 -3.80 10.11
N VAL A 39 3.19 -3.67 11.06
CA VAL A 39 1.80 -3.29 10.80
C VAL A 39 1.68 -1.77 10.83
N TYR A 40 1.04 -1.23 9.82
CA TYR A 40 0.77 0.18 9.65
C TYR A 40 -0.73 0.44 9.76
N THR A 41 -1.11 1.69 9.99
CA THR A 41 -2.51 2.12 9.97
C THR A 41 -2.69 3.13 8.84
N THR A 42 -3.66 2.90 7.96
CA THR A 42 -3.92 3.72 6.79
C THR A 42 -5.36 4.23 6.81
N LEU A 43 -5.55 5.51 6.51
CA LEU A 43 -6.85 6.11 6.23
C LEU A 43 -7.33 5.66 4.84
N TRP A 44 -8.42 4.91 4.80
CA TRP A 44 -9.20 4.61 3.61
C TRP A 44 -10.30 5.64 3.46
N ILE A 45 -10.37 6.26 2.28
CA ILE A 45 -11.41 7.22 1.93
C ILE A 45 -12.20 6.57 0.79
N ASP A 46 -13.48 6.37 1.01
CA ASP A 46 -14.41 5.80 0.04
C ASP A 46 -15.63 6.70 -0.11
N GLU A 47 -16.39 6.53 -1.20
CA GLU A 47 -17.66 7.21 -1.38
C GLU A 47 -18.71 6.68 -0.39
N ASP A 48 -18.59 5.41 0.00
CA ASP A 48 -19.40 4.81 1.06
C ASP A 48 -18.81 5.16 2.44
N PRO A 49 -19.50 5.96 3.26
CA PRO A 49 -18.99 6.41 4.55
C PRO A 49 -18.95 5.30 5.61
N GLU A 50 -19.63 4.17 5.41
CA GLU A 50 -19.60 3.04 6.35
C GLU A 50 -18.28 2.26 6.26
N ILE A 51 -17.58 2.34 5.12
CA ILE A 51 -16.29 1.70 4.89
C ILE A 51 -15.12 2.70 4.85
N ALA A 52 -15.38 3.99 4.99
CA ALA A 52 -14.34 5.00 5.20
C ALA A 52 -13.81 4.94 6.64
N GLY A 53 -12.48 4.94 6.82
CA GLY A 53 -11.90 4.84 8.15
C GLY A 53 -10.44 4.43 8.20
N PHE A 54 -9.96 4.14 9.41
CA PHE A 54 -8.58 3.70 9.63
C PHE A 54 -8.50 2.17 9.67
N TYR A 55 -7.66 1.60 8.81
CA TYR A 55 -7.49 0.16 8.70
C TYR A 55 -6.03 -0.24 8.87
N THR A 56 -5.81 -1.43 9.45
CA THR A 56 -4.47 -1.99 9.59
C THR A 56 -4.02 -2.66 8.29
N CYS A 57 -2.79 -2.38 7.89
CA CYS A 57 -2.22 -2.90 6.65
C CYS A 57 -0.73 -3.23 6.80
N ARG A 58 -0.19 -3.94 5.81
CA ARG A 58 1.25 -4.06 5.59
C ARG A 58 1.64 -3.31 4.33
N ILE A 59 2.74 -2.59 4.39
CA ILE A 59 3.36 -1.99 3.20
C ILE A 59 4.18 -3.08 2.51
N LEU A 60 3.93 -3.28 1.23
CA LEU A 60 4.63 -4.25 0.39
C LEU A 60 5.71 -3.56 -0.44
N LEU A 61 5.45 -2.34 -0.90
CA LEU A 61 6.33 -1.57 -1.76
C LEU A 61 6.04 -0.06 -1.66
N LEU A 62 7.06 0.77 -1.86
CA LEU A 62 6.93 2.22 -2.05
C LEU A 62 7.36 2.61 -3.46
N ALA A 63 6.66 3.57 -4.06
CA ALA A 63 7.08 4.18 -5.32
C ALA A 63 6.87 5.70 -5.32
N ALA A 64 7.61 6.39 -6.20
CA ALA A 64 7.54 7.85 -6.30
C ALA A 64 6.13 8.32 -6.70
N ASP A 65 5.53 7.60 -7.64
CA ASP A 65 4.20 7.83 -8.22
C ASP A 65 3.33 6.57 -8.20
N SER A 66 2.01 6.76 -8.34
CA SER A 66 1.03 5.67 -8.29
C SER A 66 1.09 4.74 -9.51
N LYS A 67 1.55 5.22 -10.68
CA LYS A 67 1.65 4.37 -11.88
C LYS A 67 2.82 3.40 -11.76
N ALA A 68 3.94 3.84 -11.20
CA ALA A 68 5.09 2.98 -10.92
C ALA A 68 4.74 1.82 -9.98
N THR A 69 3.83 2.00 -9.02
CA THR A 69 3.38 0.87 -8.18
C THR A 69 2.64 -0.21 -8.98
N HIS A 70 1.92 0.14 -10.05
CA HIS A 70 1.21 -0.82 -10.92
C HIS A 70 2.16 -1.52 -11.91
N VAL A 71 3.14 -0.78 -12.43
CA VAL A 71 4.17 -1.35 -13.34
C VAL A 71 5.05 -2.34 -12.60
N LEU A 72 5.55 -1.96 -11.41
CA LEU A 72 6.34 -2.85 -10.57
C LEU A 72 5.54 -4.07 -10.10
N PHE A 73 4.23 -3.92 -9.88
CA PHE A 73 3.36 -5.07 -9.57
C PHE A 73 3.26 -6.06 -10.74
N THR A 74 3.16 -5.54 -11.97
CA THR A 74 3.10 -6.38 -13.17
C THR A 74 4.41 -7.12 -13.40
N GLU A 75 5.55 -6.47 -13.17
CA GLU A 75 6.89 -7.08 -13.32
C GLU A 75 7.22 -8.10 -12.20
N ILE A 76 6.73 -7.90 -10.98
CA ILE A 76 6.95 -8.84 -9.87
C ILE A 76 5.93 -10.00 -9.89
N GLY A 77 4.74 -9.78 -10.46
CA GLY A 77 3.66 -10.77 -10.58
C GLY A 77 3.81 -11.76 -11.74
N ASP A 78 4.47 -11.35 -12.84
CA ASP A 78 4.76 -12.22 -13.98
C ASP A 78 6.09 -12.97 -13.77
N GLY A 79 6.15 -13.76 -12.69
CA GLY A 79 7.23 -14.71 -12.40
C GLY A 79 7.31 -15.86 -13.41
N LYS A 80 7.39 -15.54 -14.70
CA LYS A 80 7.86 -16.39 -15.79
C LYS A 80 8.75 -15.56 -16.71
N THR A 81 10.01 -15.43 -16.33
CA THR A 81 11.09 -15.28 -17.30
C THR A 81 11.92 -16.56 -17.26
N LEU A 82 11.90 -17.27 -18.39
CA LEU A 82 12.83 -18.33 -18.78
C LEU A 82 14.27 -17.81 -18.79
#